data_AF-A0A432IST7-F1
#
_entry.id   AF-A0A432IST7-F1
#
_cell.length_a   1.000
_cell.length_b   1.000
_cell.length_c   1.000
_cell.angle_alpha   90.00
_cell.angle_beta   90.00
_cell.angle_gamma   90.00
#
_symmetry.space_group_name_H-M   'P 1'
#
loop_
_entity.id
_entity.type
_entity.pdbx_description
1 polymer ?
#
loop_
_entity_poly.entity_id
_entity_poly.type
_entity_poly.pdbx_seq_one_letter_code
_entity_poly.pdbx_strand_id
1 'polypeptide(L)'
;MSKNKCIFSNGLIDLAQSRLGSKVVFKTDEFFASASRIINPMPPIFKEGVFDKHGKWMDGWETRRKRSKGHDYLILKLGKAGRISKVDIDTSYFSGNQPTKVSIEACFSKKNLPSKNSKWTKILKKKSTKANSHHFFNI
;
A
#
# COMPACT_ATOMS: atom_id res chain seq x y z
N MET A 1 22.98 13.61 12.35
CA MET A 1 21.59 13.32 11.95
C MET A 1 21.19 11.97 12.53
N SER A 2 20.24 11.94 13.46
CA SER A 2 19.73 10.69 14.03
C SER A 2 19.22 9.78 12.90
N LYS A 3 19.80 8.58 12.76
CA LYS A 3 19.26 7.54 11.88
C LYS A 3 17.92 7.14 12.49
N ASN A 4 16.83 7.79 12.09
CA ASN A 4 15.49 7.40 12.49
C ASN A 4 15.38 5.88 12.25
N LYS A 5 15.17 5.11 13.32
CA LYS A 5 14.95 3.66 13.28
C LYS A 5 13.57 3.38 12.72
N CYS A 6 13.36 3.84 11.49
CA CYS A 6 12.14 3.83 10.71
C CYS A 6 11.85 2.39 10.18
N ILE A 7 12.44 1.39 10.86
CA ILE A 7 12.14 -0.02 10.73
C ILE A 7 11.08 -0.45 11.74
N PHE A 8 11.11 0.15 12.94
CA PHE A 8 10.20 -0.17 14.03
C PHE A 8 9.05 0.85 14.05
N SER A 9 7.82 0.34 14.07
CA SER A 9 6.60 1.11 14.28
C SER A 9 5.81 0.47 15.41
N ASN A 10 5.59 1.21 16.50
CA ASN A 10 4.83 0.75 17.68
C ASN A 10 5.30 -0.62 18.25
N GLY A 11 6.61 -0.83 18.32
CA GLY A 11 7.23 -2.06 18.82
C GLY A 11 7.21 -3.25 17.85
N LEU A 12 6.70 -3.08 16.63
CA LEU A 12 6.71 -4.08 15.57
C LEU A 12 7.64 -3.66 14.43
N ILE A 13 8.10 -4.63 13.64
CA ILE A 13 8.84 -4.38 12.40
C ILE A 13 7.83 -4.14 11.28
N ASP A 14 7.96 -3.03 10.55
CA ASP A 14 7.19 -2.82 9.33
C ASP A 14 7.74 -3.69 8.19
N LEU A 15 7.09 -4.81 7.90
CA LEU A 15 7.54 -5.71 6.83
C LEU A 15 7.38 -5.11 5.42
N ALA A 16 6.61 -4.03 5.24
CA ALA A 16 6.33 -3.41 3.94
C ALA A 16 7.41 -2.42 3.50
N GLN A 17 8.28 -1.98 4.39
CA GLN A 17 9.28 -0.94 4.09
C GLN A 17 10.34 -1.38 3.07
N SER A 18 10.69 -0.47 2.16
CA SER A 18 11.66 -0.73 1.08
C SER A 18 13.05 -1.16 1.55
N ARG A 19 13.52 -0.69 2.72
CA ARG A 19 14.83 -1.06 3.30
C ARG A 19 14.99 -2.55 3.61
N LEU A 20 13.88 -3.27 3.82
CA LEU A 20 13.92 -4.72 4.00
C LEU A 20 13.96 -5.48 2.66
N GLY A 21 13.93 -4.77 1.52
CA GLY A 21 13.82 -5.36 0.19
C GLY A 21 12.38 -5.54 -0.28
N SER A 22 11.42 -4.91 0.40
CA SER A 22 10.01 -4.92 0.00
C SER A 22 9.80 -4.20 -1.32
N LYS A 23 8.91 -4.73 -2.16
CA LYS A 23 8.66 -4.19 -3.49
C LYS A 23 7.26 -4.51 -4.00
N VAL A 24 6.64 -3.55 -4.68
CA VAL A 24 5.44 -3.83 -5.47
C VAL A 24 5.85 -4.63 -6.70
N VAL A 25 5.38 -5.88 -6.80
CA VAL A 25 5.73 -6.82 -7.88
C VAL A 25 4.66 -6.92 -8.96
N PHE A 26 3.46 -6.41 -8.69
CA PHE A 26 2.35 -6.34 -9.63
C PHE A 26 1.38 -5.24 -9.21
N LYS A 27 0.67 -4.66 -10.17
CA LYS A 27 -0.41 -3.69 -9.99
C LYS A 27 -1.33 -3.73 -11.20
N THR A 28 -2.62 -3.48 -11.00
CA THR A 28 -3.59 -3.41 -12.10
C THR A 28 -3.49 -2.13 -12.89
N ASP A 29 -3.15 -1.02 -12.23
CA ASP A 29 -3.03 0.32 -12.82
C ASP A 29 -2.15 1.19 -11.91
N GLU A 30 -1.57 2.27 -12.43
CA GLU A 30 -0.84 3.29 -11.65
C GLU A 30 -0.81 4.65 -12.38
N PHE A 31 -1.89 4.93 -13.12
CA PHE A 31 -1.89 6.00 -14.12
C PHE A 31 -1.60 7.39 -13.54
N PHE A 32 -2.17 7.73 -12.38
CA PHE A 32 -2.03 9.06 -11.78
C PHE A 32 -0.85 9.15 -10.81
N ALA A 33 -0.60 8.10 -10.02
CA ALA A 33 0.52 8.05 -9.10
C ALA A 33 1.08 6.63 -8.93
N SER A 34 2.41 6.52 -8.87
CA SER A 34 3.09 5.23 -8.89
C SER A 34 2.84 4.40 -7.63
N ALA A 35 2.54 3.11 -7.82
CA ALA A 35 2.28 2.18 -6.72
C ALA A 35 3.49 1.99 -5.78
N SER A 36 4.71 2.26 -6.25
CA SER A 36 5.93 2.12 -5.44
C SER A 36 6.03 3.12 -4.29
N ARG A 37 5.24 4.21 -4.30
CA ARG A 37 5.27 5.25 -3.26
C ARG A 37 4.68 4.77 -1.93
N ILE A 38 3.78 3.77 -1.94
CA ILE A 38 3.11 3.28 -0.72
C ILE A 38 4.05 2.59 0.28
N ILE A 39 5.26 2.19 -0.15
CA ILE A 39 6.26 1.55 0.72
C ILE A 39 7.34 2.54 1.18
N ASN A 40 7.15 3.83 0.90
CA ASN A 40 7.98 4.89 1.44
C ASN A 40 7.77 4.93 2.96
N PRO A 41 8.83 4.76 3.76
CA PRO A 41 8.67 4.69 5.22
C PRO A 41 8.56 6.09 5.86
N MET A 42 8.70 7.16 5.07
CA MET A 42 8.44 8.52 5.54
C MET A 42 6.94 8.81 5.53
N PRO A 43 6.44 9.69 6.42
CA PRO A 43 5.07 10.19 6.34
C PRO A 43 4.79 10.78 4.96
N PRO A 44 3.58 10.57 4.41
CA PRO A 44 3.23 11.11 3.11
C PRO A 44 3.28 12.64 3.14
N ILE A 45 3.63 13.24 2.02
CA ILE A 45 3.67 14.69 1.85
C ILE A 45 2.76 15.17 0.74
N PHE A 46 2.30 16.41 0.87
CA PHE A 46 1.62 17.13 -0.21
C PHE A 46 2.55 18.19 -0.78
N LYS A 47 2.62 18.26 -2.11
CA LYS A 47 3.39 19.27 -2.82
C LYS A 47 2.46 20.08 -3.71
N GLU A 48 2.25 21.32 -3.34
CA GLU A 48 1.49 22.26 -4.15
C GLU A 48 2.24 22.58 -5.46
N GLY A 49 1.53 22.66 -6.58
CA GLY A 49 2.11 22.98 -7.89
C GLY A 49 2.99 21.88 -8.52
N VAL A 50 3.10 20.69 -7.92
CA VAL A 50 3.88 19.58 -8.48
C VAL A 50 2.97 18.59 -9.19
N PHE A 51 3.38 18.18 -10.38
CA PHE A 51 2.61 17.31 -11.28
C PHE A 51 3.46 16.14 -11.75
N ASP A 52 2.84 14.95 -11.80
CA ASP A 52 3.31 13.84 -12.60
C ASP A 52 2.80 13.99 -14.04
N LYS A 53 3.18 13.05 -14.92
CA LYS A 53 2.78 13.04 -16.34
C LYS A 53 1.26 13.15 -16.57
N HIS A 54 0.45 12.63 -15.64
CA HIS A 54 -0.98 12.44 -15.84
C HIS A 54 -1.85 13.23 -14.86
N GLY A 55 -1.26 14.07 -14.00
CA GLY A 55 -2.03 14.83 -13.03
C GLY A 55 -1.17 15.35 -11.90
N LYS A 56 -1.83 15.83 -10.84
CA LYS A 56 -1.14 16.28 -9.64
C LYS A 56 -0.30 15.15 -9.06
N TRP A 57 0.91 15.48 -8.62
CA TRP A 57 1.77 14.52 -7.95
C TRP A 57 1.15 14.14 -6.60
N MET A 58 0.97 12.84 -6.36
CA MET A 58 0.46 12.30 -5.10
C MET A 58 1.50 11.38 -4.47
N ASP A 59 1.73 11.54 -3.16
CA ASP A 59 2.61 10.66 -2.40
C ASP A 59 1.90 9.37 -1.98
N GLY A 60 1.54 8.58 -2.98
CA GLY A 60 0.76 7.36 -2.82
C GLY A 60 0.50 6.69 -4.16
N TRP A 61 -0.46 5.77 -4.17
CA TRP A 61 -0.88 5.04 -5.36
C TRP A 61 -2.26 5.52 -5.82
N GLU A 62 -2.36 5.94 -7.07
CA GLU A 62 -3.63 6.42 -7.65
C GLU A 62 -3.87 5.82 -9.04
N THR A 63 -5.06 5.23 -9.21
CA THR A 63 -5.52 4.58 -10.44
C THR A 63 -6.58 5.42 -11.15
N ARG A 64 -6.83 5.11 -12.43
CA ARG A 64 -7.97 5.64 -13.16
C ARG A 64 -9.28 5.21 -12.50
N ARG A 65 -10.28 6.10 -12.56
CA ARG A 65 -11.64 5.76 -12.13
C ARG A 65 -12.16 4.56 -12.92
N LYS A 66 -12.41 3.46 -12.20
CA LYS A 66 -12.96 2.25 -12.79
C LYS A 66 -14.46 2.39 -13.03
N ARG A 67 -14.90 2.17 -14.27
CA ARG A 67 -16.32 2.18 -14.69
C ARG A 67 -16.90 0.76 -14.90
N SER A 68 -16.09 -0.26 -14.67
CA SER A 68 -16.45 -1.67 -14.77
C SER A 68 -16.51 -2.33 -13.39
N LYS A 69 -17.17 -3.50 -13.29
CA LYS A 69 -17.19 -4.28 -12.04
C LYS A 69 -15.78 -4.74 -11.68
N GLY A 70 -15.44 -4.69 -10.40
CA GLY A 70 -14.16 -5.17 -9.89
C GLY A 70 -13.51 -4.20 -8.91
N HIS A 71 -12.21 -4.35 -8.73
CA HIS A 71 -11.37 -3.48 -7.91
C HIS A 71 -9.99 -3.35 -8.56
N ASP A 72 -9.22 -2.35 -8.15
CA ASP A 72 -7.78 -2.31 -8.42
C ASP A 72 -7.04 -2.96 -7.26
N TYR A 73 -5.94 -3.62 -7.58
CA TYR A 73 -5.09 -4.25 -6.59
C TYR A 73 -3.62 -4.20 -7.02
N LEU A 74 -2.75 -4.38 -6.03
CA LEU A 74 -1.34 -4.60 -6.23
C LEU A 74 -0.89 -5.80 -5.40
N ILE A 75 0.27 -6.35 -5.75
CA ILE A 75 0.92 -7.38 -4.96
C ILE A 75 2.21 -6.78 -4.42
N LEU A 76 2.29 -6.70 -3.09
CA LEU A 76 3.47 -6.28 -2.36
C LEU A 76 4.23 -7.52 -1.89
N LYS A 77 5.47 -7.70 -2.38
CA LYS A 77 6.41 -8.64 -1.80
C LYS A 77 7.02 -8.01 -0.56
N LEU A 78 6.80 -8.62 0.60
CA LEU A 78 7.47 -8.22 1.85
C LEU A 78 8.96 -8.58 1.78
N GLY A 79 9.79 -7.74 2.40
CA GLY A 79 11.24 -7.88 2.39
C GLY A 79 11.74 -9.11 3.16
N LYS A 80 10.97 -9.52 4.17
CA LYS A 80 11.18 -10.75 4.94
C LYS A 80 9.86 -11.47 5.16
N ALA A 81 9.92 -12.80 5.24
CA ALA A 81 8.81 -13.59 5.72
C ALA A 81 8.55 -13.27 7.20
N GLY A 82 7.29 -13.21 7.60
CA GLY A 82 6.91 -12.89 8.97
C GLY A 82 5.41 -13.06 9.19
N ARG A 83 5.00 -12.88 10.45
CA ARG A 83 3.59 -12.86 10.84
C ARG A 83 3.11 -11.42 10.84
N ILE A 84 1.99 -11.17 10.17
CA ILE A 84 1.36 -9.85 10.11
C ILE A 84 0.40 -9.75 11.30
N SER A 85 0.67 -8.84 12.24
CA SER A 85 -0.20 -8.60 13.41
C SER A 85 -1.02 -7.32 13.30
N LYS A 86 -0.50 -6.33 12.56
CA LYS A 86 -1.13 -5.04 12.35
C LYS A 86 -0.92 -4.59 10.92
N VAL A 87 -1.86 -3.80 10.42
CA VAL A 87 -1.77 -3.08 9.15
C VAL A 87 -2.23 -1.65 9.37
N ASP A 88 -1.53 -0.70 8.75
CA ASP A 88 -2.04 0.64 8.53
C ASP A 88 -2.36 0.83 7.05
N ILE A 89 -3.54 1.37 6.75
CA ILE A 89 -3.91 1.83 5.41
C ILE A 89 -4.10 3.34 5.49
N ASP A 90 -3.11 4.05 4.98
CA ASP A 90 -3.07 5.51 5.00
C ASP A 90 -3.67 6.09 3.71
N THR A 91 -4.69 6.94 3.85
CA THR A 91 -5.34 7.68 2.75
C THR A 91 -5.02 9.17 2.80
N SER A 92 -3.94 9.57 3.47
CA SER A 92 -3.49 10.96 3.57
C SER A 92 -3.45 11.65 2.20
N TYR A 93 -3.98 12.88 2.15
CA TYR A 93 -4.15 13.74 0.99
C TYR A 93 -5.09 13.23 -0.12
N PHE A 94 -5.65 12.02 0.01
CA PHE A 94 -6.76 11.56 -0.82
C PHE A 94 -8.09 11.98 -0.17
N SER A 95 -8.66 13.08 -0.69
CA SER A 95 -9.87 13.73 -0.18
C SER A 95 -10.95 13.80 -1.26
N GLY A 96 -11.72 12.73 -1.37
CA GLY A 96 -12.79 12.55 -2.37
C GLY A 96 -12.49 11.48 -3.41
N ASN A 97 -11.22 11.08 -3.56
CA ASN A 97 -10.75 10.02 -4.46
C ASN A 97 -10.14 8.81 -3.75
N GLN A 98 -10.19 8.75 -2.41
CA GLN A 98 -9.77 7.58 -1.64
C GLN A 98 -10.62 6.34 -1.97
N PRO A 99 -10.09 5.11 -1.82
CA PRO A 99 -10.86 3.90 -2.09
C PRO A 99 -12.01 3.75 -1.09
N THR A 100 -13.25 3.58 -1.56
CA THR A 100 -14.42 3.45 -0.66
C THR A 100 -14.29 2.29 0.33
N LYS A 101 -13.70 1.17 -0.11
CA LYS A 101 -13.39 0.00 0.72
C LYS A 101 -12.06 -0.63 0.32
N VAL A 102 -11.43 -1.26 1.30
CA VAL A 102 -10.16 -1.99 1.16
C VAL A 102 -10.25 -3.37 1.81
N SER A 103 -9.50 -4.33 1.30
CA SER A 103 -9.33 -5.67 1.88
C SER A 103 -7.92 -6.16 1.58
N ILE A 104 -7.41 -7.08 2.40
CA ILE A 104 -6.05 -7.60 2.25
C ILE A 104 -6.08 -9.12 2.33
N GLU A 105 -5.31 -9.72 1.43
CA GLU A 105 -4.99 -11.12 1.42
C GLU A 105 -3.48 -11.29 1.53
N ALA A 106 -3.03 -12.37 2.15
CA ALA A 106 -1.63 -12.73 2.26
C ALA A 106 -1.41 -14.18 1.80
N CYS A 107 -0.25 -14.45 1.22
CA CYS A 107 0.18 -15.80 0.92
C CYS A 107 1.67 -15.94 1.18
N PHE A 108 2.10 -17.18 1.39
CA PHE A 108 3.52 -17.52 1.41
C PHE A 108 3.92 -18.05 0.03
N SER A 109 4.95 -17.45 -0.58
CA SER A 109 5.45 -17.84 -1.90
C SER A 109 6.98 -17.74 -1.92
N LYS A 110 7.62 -18.77 -2.49
CA LYS A 110 9.07 -18.74 -2.78
C LYS A 110 9.40 -17.91 -4.02
N LYS A 111 8.40 -17.62 -4.87
CA LYS A 111 8.55 -16.83 -6.10
C LYS A 111 8.32 -15.35 -5.81
N ASN A 112 8.98 -14.48 -6.58
CA ASN A 112 8.77 -13.02 -6.48
C ASN A 112 7.33 -12.62 -6.77
N LEU A 113 6.73 -13.22 -7.80
CA LEU A 113 5.31 -13.08 -8.13
C LEU A 113 4.61 -14.42 -7.85
N PRO A 114 3.61 -14.47 -6.96
CA PRO A 114 2.81 -15.68 -6.74
C PRO A 114 2.08 -16.08 -8.03
N SER A 115 1.93 -17.38 -8.25
CA SER A 115 1.15 -17.91 -9.38
C SER A 115 -0.35 -17.74 -9.13
N LYS A 116 -1.16 -17.86 -10.20
CA LYS A 116 -2.63 -17.84 -10.11
C LYS A 116 -3.21 -18.90 -9.16
N ASN A 117 -2.48 -20.00 -8.95
CA ASN A 117 -2.89 -21.11 -8.06
C ASN A 117 -2.36 -20.94 -6.63
N SER A 118 -1.75 -19.81 -6.29
CA SER A 118 -1.25 -19.56 -4.94
C SER A 118 -2.43 -19.47 -3.97
N LYS A 119 -2.28 -20.10 -2.80
CA LYS A 119 -3.29 -20.07 -1.74
C LYS A 119 -3.20 -18.73 -1.02
N TRP A 120 -4.12 -17.83 -1.34
CA TRP A 120 -4.29 -16.55 -0.66
C TRP A 120 -5.25 -16.70 0.52
N THR A 121 -4.85 -16.17 1.68
CA THR A 121 -5.67 -16.12 2.89
C THR A 121 -6.09 -14.70 3.14
N LYS A 122 -7.39 -14.47 3.32
CA LYS A 122 -7.92 -13.15 3.65
C LYS A 122 -7.56 -12.78 5.09
N ILE A 123 -6.68 -11.81 5.24
CA ILE A 123 -6.24 -11.32 6.56
C ILE A 123 -7.01 -10.06 6.99
N LEU A 124 -7.57 -9.31 6.04
CA LEU A 124 -8.47 -8.20 6.31
C LEU A 124 -9.70 -8.31 5.40
N LYS A 125 -10.88 -8.53 5.99
CA LYS A 125 -12.17 -8.45 5.28
C LYS A 125 -12.40 -7.01 4.77
N LYS A 126 -13.30 -6.83 3.80
CA LYS A 126 -13.61 -5.49 3.27
C LYS A 126 -14.00 -4.53 4.40
N LYS A 127 -13.25 -3.44 4.53
CA LYS A 127 -13.50 -2.33 5.47
C LYS A 127 -13.64 -1.03 4.70
N SER A 128 -14.53 -0.15 5.15
CA SER A 128 -14.66 1.20 4.59
C SER A 128 -13.47 2.06 5.00
N THR A 129 -13.09 3.01 4.14
CA THR A 129 -12.07 4.02 4.48
C THR A 129 -12.69 5.41 4.59
N LYS A 130 -11.98 6.30 5.28
CA LYS A 130 -12.24 7.74 5.35
C LYS A 130 -11.22 8.46 4.47
N ALA A 131 -11.60 9.65 4.01
CA ALA A 131 -10.67 10.57 3.36
C ALA A 131 -9.57 11.01 4.33
N ASN A 132 -8.35 11.21 3.81
CA ASN A 132 -7.24 11.84 4.53
C ASN A 132 -7.04 11.28 5.95
N SER A 133 -6.93 9.96 6.10
CA SER A 133 -6.94 9.29 7.40
C SER A 133 -6.04 8.05 7.44
N HIS A 134 -5.46 7.80 8.61
CA HIS A 134 -4.87 6.50 8.94
C HIS A 134 -5.95 5.48 9.35
N HIS A 135 -5.74 4.21 9.00
CA HIS A 135 -6.65 3.12 9.32
C HIS A 135 -5.86 1.94 9.90
N PHE A 136 -5.72 1.93 11.22
CA PHE A 136 -5.03 0.86 11.93
C PHE A 136 -5.95 -0.34 12.15
N PHE A 137 -5.54 -1.50 11.64
CA PHE A 137 -6.24 -2.78 11.82
C PHE A 137 -5.35 -3.78 12.54
N ASN A 138 -5.92 -4.49 13.52
CA ASN A 138 -5.33 -5.72 14.04
C ASN A 138 -5.74 -6.89 13.13
N ILE A 139 -4.81 -7.82 12.89
CA ILE A 139 -4.96 -8.97 11.99
C ILE A 139 -5.06 -10.27 12.79
#